data_AF-A0A9N9G071-F1
#
_entry.id   AF-A0A9N9G071-F1
#
_cell.length_a   1.000
_cell.length_b   1.000
_cell.length_c   1.000
_cell.angle_alpha   90.00
_cell.angle_beta   90.00
_cell.angle_gamma   90.00
#
_symmetry.space_group_name_H-M   'P 1'
#
loop_
_entity.id
_entity.type
_entity.pdbx_description
1 polymer ?
#
loop_
_entity_poly.entity_id
_entity_poly.type
_entity_poly.pdbx_seq_one_letter_code
_entity_poly.pdbx_strand_id
1 'polypeptide(L)'
;MAVAQEHWAAKWHKYNGHIPHDAFRVGHHAIGRGDYEGGKHIGYIDPHRQRLVIGWGGRQVELHEFDILCGDHCQFKWHSCQGACRPQFFIPLKAGNEKDGKELYIARAWHCDEERIGKAGQHLIDGMSFAYDGREVICGSYEVLGFLN
;
A
#
# COMPACT_ATOMS: atom_id res chain seq x y z
N MET A 1 7.96 -1.66 -19.99
CA MET A 1 7.90 -1.49 -18.52
C MET A 1 6.64 -2.19 -18.06
N ALA A 2 6.70 -3.06 -17.05
CA ALA A 2 5.49 -3.71 -16.54
C ALA A 2 4.60 -2.64 -15.89
N VAL A 3 3.35 -2.58 -16.33
CA VAL A 3 2.29 -1.77 -15.72
C VAL A 3 1.69 -2.62 -14.59
N ALA A 4 1.29 -2.01 -13.47
CA ALA A 4 0.64 -2.77 -12.41
C ALA A 4 -0.68 -3.35 -12.92
N GLN A 5 -1.04 -4.53 -12.43
CA GLN A 5 -2.23 -5.24 -12.88
C GLN A 5 -3.14 -5.60 -11.71
N GLU A 6 -4.43 -5.69 -11.99
CA GLU A 6 -5.37 -6.34 -11.09
C GLU A 6 -5.16 -7.85 -11.12
N HIS A 7 -5.55 -8.53 -10.04
CA HIS A 7 -5.45 -9.98 -9.94
C HIS A 7 -6.74 -10.54 -9.35
N TRP A 8 -7.27 -11.62 -9.92
CA TRP A 8 -8.55 -12.21 -9.52
C TRP A 8 -8.59 -12.62 -8.04
N ALA A 9 -7.43 -12.96 -7.48
CA ALA A 9 -7.26 -13.38 -6.09
C ALA A 9 -7.17 -12.22 -5.09
N ALA A 10 -7.15 -10.97 -5.55
CA ALA A 10 -7.10 -9.78 -4.71
C ALA A 10 -8.35 -8.94 -4.95
N LYS A 11 -9.10 -8.66 -3.87
CA LYS A 11 -10.35 -7.91 -3.93
C LYS A 11 -10.35 -6.78 -2.92
N TRP A 12 -10.89 -5.64 -3.35
CA TRP A 12 -11.09 -4.48 -2.50
C TRP A 12 -12.53 -4.46 -2.03
N HIS A 13 -12.73 -4.42 -0.72
CA HIS A 13 -14.06 -4.35 -0.10
C HIS A 13 -14.19 -3.06 0.67
N LYS A 14 -15.34 -2.38 0.58
CA LYS A 14 -15.64 -1.23 1.44
C LYS A 14 -15.57 -1.66 2.90
N TYR A 15 -14.85 -0.89 3.72
CA TYR A 15 -14.79 -1.16 5.15
C TYR A 15 -16.16 -0.89 5.79
N ASN A 16 -16.59 -1.83 6.62
CA ASN A 16 -17.93 -1.86 7.24
C ASN A 16 -17.86 -2.06 8.77
N GLY A 17 -16.73 -1.68 9.38
CA GLY A 17 -16.53 -1.79 10.83
C GLY A 17 -15.81 -3.06 11.30
N HIS A 18 -15.50 -4.01 10.41
CA HIS A 18 -14.70 -5.18 10.75
C HIS A 18 -13.61 -5.48 9.71
N ILE A 19 -12.53 -6.12 10.16
CA ILE A 19 -11.42 -6.55 9.32
C ILE A 19 -11.62 -8.05 9.03
N PRO A 20 -11.88 -8.46 7.77
CA PRO A 20 -12.07 -9.86 7.42
C PRO A 20 -10.85 -10.74 7.75
N HIS A 21 -11.08 -12.05 7.92
CA HIS A 21 -10.01 -13.00 8.24
C HIS A 21 -9.00 -13.15 7.09
N ASP A 22 -9.46 -13.06 5.84
CA ASP A 22 -8.66 -13.14 4.62
C ASP A 22 -8.04 -11.79 4.20
N ALA A 23 -8.10 -10.77 5.08
CA ALA A 23 -7.45 -9.50 4.84
C ALA A 23 -5.93 -9.66 4.74
N PHE A 24 -5.32 -8.98 3.76
CA PHE A 24 -3.88 -8.88 3.66
C PHE A 24 -3.34 -8.02 4.82
N ARG A 25 -2.32 -8.53 5.52
CA ARG A 25 -1.73 -7.90 6.70
C ARG A 25 -0.22 -7.83 6.62
N VAL A 26 0.33 -6.80 7.26
CA VAL A 26 1.77 -6.60 7.49
C VAL A 26 1.89 -6.19 8.96
N GLY A 27 2.67 -6.95 9.73
CA GLY A 27 2.62 -6.88 11.19
C GLY A 27 1.19 -6.98 11.73
N HIS A 28 0.80 -6.03 12.57
CA HIS A 28 -0.54 -5.98 13.19
C HIS A 28 -1.61 -5.30 12.33
N HIS A 29 -1.22 -4.67 11.23
CA HIS A 29 -2.11 -3.83 10.44
C HIS A 29 -2.60 -4.50 9.17
N ALA A 30 -3.85 -4.23 8.80
CA ALA A 30 -4.40 -4.61 7.51
C ALA A 30 -4.10 -3.53 6.45
N ILE A 31 -3.95 -3.97 5.20
CA ILE A 31 -3.73 -3.09 4.05
C ILE A 31 -5.07 -2.50 3.60
N GLY A 32 -5.11 -1.17 3.48
CA GLY A 32 -6.27 -0.46 2.97
C GLY A 32 -5.91 0.58 1.91
N ARG A 33 -6.93 1.08 1.22
CA ARG A 33 -6.82 2.22 0.30
C ARG A 33 -8.01 3.16 0.38
N GLY A 34 -7.81 4.43 0.11
CA GLY A 34 -8.86 5.45 0.16
C GLY A 34 -8.62 6.57 -0.83
N ASP A 35 -9.70 7.26 -1.20
CA ASP A 35 -9.65 8.41 -2.10
C ASP A 35 -9.23 9.67 -1.32
N TYR A 36 -8.22 10.38 -1.80
CA TYR A 36 -7.71 11.61 -1.17
C TYR A 36 -7.02 12.49 -2.22
N GLU A 37 -7.31 13.79 -2.24
CA GLU A 37 -6.70 14.80 -3.14
C GLU A 37 -6.72 14.43 -4.64
N GLY A 38 -7.78 13.72 -5.07
CA GLY A 38 -7.96 13.28 -6.45
C GLY A 38 -7.19 12.02 -6.83
N GLY A 39 -6.46 11.41 -5.89
CA GLY A 39 -5.83 10.10 -6.04
C GLY A 39 -6.50 9.03 -5.16
N LYS A 40 -6.02 7.79 -5.31
CA LYS A 40 -6.36 6.65 -4.45
C LYS A 40 -5.09 6.13 -3.81
N HIS A 41 -4.98 6.25 -2.49
CA HIS A 41 -3.74 6.06 -1.74
C HIS A 41 -3.80 4.85 -0.82
N ILE A 42 -2.67 4.16 -0.70
CA ILE A 42 -2.49 2.95 0.11
C ILE A 42 -1.95 3.36 1.48
N GLY A 43 -2.38 2.63 2.51
CA GLY A 43 -1.86 2.77 3.87
C GLY A 43 -2.27 1.62 4.76
N TYR A 44 -2.17 1.84 6.07
CA TYR A 44 -2.50 0.85 7.08
C TYR A 44 -3.82 1.18 7.77
N ILE A 45 -4.57 0.15 8.17
CA ILE A 45 -5.80 0.33 8.95
C ILE A 45 -5.44 0.29 10.44
N ASP A 46 -5.74 1.36 11.16
CA ASP A 46 -5.68 1.40 12.62
C ASP A 46 -6.96 0.73 13.17
N PRO A 47 -6.87 -0.45 13.82
CA PRO A 47 -8.03 -1.17 14.30
C PRO A 47 -8.73 -0.49 15.48
N HIS A 48 -8.01 0.31 16.27
CA HIS A 48 -8.59 1.02 17.42
C HIS A 48 -9.38 2.25 16.98
N ARG A 49 -8.85 3.00 16.00
CA ARG A 49 -9.52 4.18 15.46
C ARG A 49 -10.52 3.86 14.36
N GLN A 50 -10.42 2.67 13.75
CA GLN A 50 -11.18 2.28 12.57
C GLN A 50 -11.01 3.30 11.45
N ARG A 51 -9.76 3.66 11.18
CA ARG A 51 -9.36 4.62 10.14
C ARG A 51 -8.30 4.00 9.26
N LEU A 52 -8.33 4.35 7.98
CA LEU A 52 -7.19 4.16 7.11
C LEU A 52 -6.23 5.33 7.31
N VAL A 53 -4.97 5.02 7.58
CA VAL A 53 -3.90 6.00 7.77
C VAL A 53 -2.97 5.95 6.56
N ILE A 54 -2.86 7.07 5.85
CA ILE A 54 -2.01 7.21 4.65
C ILE A 54 -0.98 8.32 4.82
N GLY A 55 0.16 8.19 4.12
CA GLY A 55 1.11 9.28 3.92
C GLY A 55 0.75 10.09 2.69
N TRP A 56 0.66 11.42 2.83
CA TRP A 56 0.44 12.33 1.69
C TRP A 56 0.91 13.76 1.99
N GLY A 57 1.65 14.37 1.06
CA GLY A 57 2.04 15.78 1.13
C GLY A 57 2.90 16.13 2.34
N GLY A 58 3.75 15.20 2.80
CA GLY A 58 4.61 15.38 3.97
C GLY A 58 3.94 15.07 5.31
N ARG A 59 2.64 14.73 5.31
CA ARG A 59 1.87 14.49 6.54
C ARG A 59 1.17 13.13 6.55
N GLN A 60 0.81 12.69 7.76
CA GLN A 60 -0.16 11.63 7.96
C GLN A 60 -1.58 12.16 7.74
N VAL A 61 -2.41 11.37 7.07
CA VAL A 61 -3.83 11.66 6.84
C VAL A 61 -4.65 10.44 7.25
N GLU A 62 -5.74 10.68 7.98
CA GLU A 62 -6.69 9.65 8.39
C GLU A 62 -7.98 9.75 7.56
N LEU A 63 -8.41 8.62 6.99
CA LEU A 63 -9.60 8.51 6.15
C LEU A 63 -10.65 7.65 6.84
N HIS A 64 -11.90 8.13 6.81
CA HIS A 64 -13.07 7.44 7.36
C HIS A 64 -13.67 6.44 6.39
N GLU A 65 -13.66 6.76 5.10
CA GLU A 65 -14.15 5.90 4.03
C GLU A 65 -12.98 5.31 3.28
N PHE A 66 -12.87 3.98 3.30
CA PHE A 66 -11.78 3.26 2.67
C PHE A 66 -12.19 1.84 2.30
N ASP A 67 -11.35 1.22 1.49
CA ASP A 67 -11.46 -0.18 1.13
C ASP A 67 -10.35 -0.98 1.83
N ILE A 68 -10.64 -2.23 2.17
CA ILE A 68 -9.69 -3.22 2.67
C ILE A 68 -9.34 -4.22 1.58
N LEU A 69 -8.07 -4.63 1.52
CA LEU A 69 -7.60 -5.67 0.61
C LEU A 69 -7.79 -7.06 1.22
N CYS A 70 -8.51 -7.94 0.53
CA CYS A 70 -8.76 -9.33 0.92
C CYS A 70 -8.46 -10.31 -0.23
N GLY A 71 -8.28 -11.58 0.10
CA GLY A 71 -8.29 -12.67 -0.89
C GLY A 71 -7.26 -13.77 -0.63
N ASP A 72 -6.80 -14.45 -1.69
CA ASP A 72 -5.86 -15.57 -1.56
C ASP A 72 -4.41 -15.07 -1.60
N HIS A 73 -3.76 -15.11 -0.43
CA HIS A 73 -2.40 -14.62 -0.24
C HIS A 73 -1.37 -15.49 -0.94
N CYS A 74 -1.69 -16.76 -1.24
CA CYS A 74 -0.79 -17.70 -1.90
C CYS A 74 -0.50 -17.32 -3.35
N GLN A 75 -1.21 -16.34 -3.92
CA GLN A 75 -0.97 -15.84 -5.28
C GLN A 75 0.01 -14.66 -5.33
N PHE A 76 0.59 -14.26 -4.20
CA PHE A 76 1.42 -13.05 -4.12
C PHE A 76 2.71 -13.28 -3.35
N LYS A 77 3.70 -12.43 -3.63
CA LYS A 77 4.95 -12.35 -2.87
C LYS A 77 5.46 -10.92 -2.79
N TRP A 78 6.33 -10.69 -1.82
CA TRP A 78 7.03 -9.43 -1.63
C TRP A 78 8.32 -9.40 -2.46
N HIS A 79 8.53 -8.32 -3.19
CA HIS A 79 9.70 -8.12 -4.06
C HIS A 79 10.55 -6.97 -3.56
N SER A 80 11.79 -7.24 -3.19
CA SER A 80 12.74 -6.22 -2.74
C SER A 80 12.97 -5.15 -3.81
N CYS A 81 12.93 -3.88 -3.39
CA CYS A 81 13.09 -2.70 -4.22
C CYS A 81 13.99 -1.68 -3.50
N GLN A 82 14.70 -0.88 -4.28
CA GLN A 82 15.49 0.25 -3.80
C GLN A 82 15.25 1.50 -4.64
N GLY A 83 15.06 2.65 -4.00
CA GLY A 83 14.68 3.90 -4.67
C GLY A 83 13.39 3.75 -5.47
N ALA A 84 13.35 4.27 -6.71
CA ALA A 84 12.20 4.08 -7.59
C ALA A 84 11.89 2.59 -7.85
N CYS A 85 10.63 2.17 -7.66
CA CYS A 85 10.21 0.82 -7.99
C CYS A 85 10.21 0.64 -9.51
N ARG A 86 11.11 -0.19 -10.05
CA ARG A 86 11.20 -0.52 -11.48
C ARG A 86 10.88 -2.00 -11.71
N PRO A 87 9.61 -2.36 -11.89
CA PRO A 87 9.19 -3.75 -12.01
C PRO A 87 9.61 -4.32 -13.37
N GLN A 88 10.82 -4.89 -13.44
CA GLN A 88 11.34 -5.57 -14.64
C GLN A 88 11.06 -7.08 -14.61
N PHE A 89 11.02 -7.67 -13.41
CA PHE A 89 10.98 -9.13 -13.21
C PHE A 89 9.74 -9.61 -12.43
N PHE A 90 8.79 -8.72 -12.19
CA PHE A 90 7.54 -9.02 -11.50
C PHE A 90 6.43 -8.07 -11.92
N ILE A 91 5.18 -8.45 -11.64
CA ILE A 91 4.00 -7.63 -11.88
C ILE A 91 3.49 -7.14 -10.53
N PRO A 92 3.56 -5.83 -10.23
CA PRO A 92 2.97 -5.28 -9.01
C PRO A 92 1.45 -5.42 -9.02
N LEU A 93 0.87 -5.69 -7.85
CA LEU A 93 -0.58 -5.60 -7.67
C LEU A 93 -1.00 -4.12 -7.73
N LYS A 94 -1.93 -3.81 -8.64
CA LYS A 94 -2.50 -2.46 -8.77
C LYS A 94 -3.31 -2.10 -7.52
N ALA A 95 -2.96 -0.98 -6.88
CA ALA A 95 -3.57 -0.61 -5.62
C ALA A 95 -4.15 0.81 -5.61
N GLY A 96 -3.56 1.74 -6.37
CA GLY A 96 -4.05 3.10 -6.44
C GLY A 96 -3.37 3.93 -7.53
N ASN A 97 -3.55 5.24 -7.45
CA ASN A 97 -2.96 6.19 -8.37
C ASN A 97 -2.89 7.58 -7.74
N GLU A 98 -1.92 8.37 -8.17
CA GLU A 98 -1.91 9.82 -7.96
C GLU A 98 -3.01 10.50 -8.78
N LYS A 99 -3.25 11.79 -8.49
CA LYS A 99 -4.21 12.63 -9.23
C LYS A 99 -3.96 12.69 -10.73
N ASP A 100 -2.69 12.64 -11.15
CA ASP A 100 -2.29 12.65 -12.57
C ASP A 100 -2.35 11.26 -13.23
N GLY A 101 -2.89 10.26 -12.52
CA GLY A 101 -3.05 8.90 -13.00
C GLY A 101 -1.81 8.02 -12.85
N LYS A 102 -0.69 8.52 -12.33
CA LYS A 102 0.50 7.70 -12.07
C LYS A 102 0.18 6.62 -11.05
N GLU A 103 0.46 5.37 -11.40
CA GLU A 103 0.06 4.22 -10.59
C GLU A 103 0.82 4.14 -9.27
N LEU A 104 0.14 3.64 -8.24
CA LEU A 104 0.69 3.34 -6.93
C LEU A 104 0.53 1.85 -6.60
N TYR A 105 1.57 1.32 -5.97
CA TYR A 105 1.71 -0.09 -5.58
C TYR A 105 1.69 -0.20 -4.06
N ILE A 106 1.29 -1.36 -3.54
CA ILE A 106 1.40 -1.67 -2.11
C ILE A 106 2.86 -1.92 -1.78
N ALA A 107 3.39 -1.20 -0.79
CA ALA A 107 4.76 -1.35 -0.33
C ALA A 107 4.82 -1.61 1.18
N ARG A 108 5.88 -2.29 1.61
CA ARG A 108 6.24 -2.42 3.02
C ARG A 108 7.73 -2.20 3.28
N ALA A 109 8.07 -1.69 4.46
CA ALA A 109 9.46 -1.59 4.92
C ALA A 109 9.56 -1.74 6.44
N TRP A 110 10.71 -2.17 6.92
CA TRP A 110 11.05 -2.15 8.34
C TRP A 110 11.42 -0.73 8.78
N HIS A 111 10.77 -0.20 9.81
CA HIS A 111 11.06 1.12 10.37
C HIS A 111 10.67 1.20 11.85
N CYS A 112 11.63 1.59 12.70
CA CYS A 112 11.46 1.65 14.16
C CYS A 112 10.87 0.33 14.72
N ASP A 113 11.56 -0.78 14.42
CA ASP A 113 11.26 -2.13 14.91
C ASP A 113 9.88 -2.71 14.54
N GLU A 114 9.25 -2.17 13.50
CA GLU A 114 7.98 -2.66 12.98
C GLU A 114 7.93 -2.57 11.44
N GLU A 115 7.17 -3.46 10.81
CA GLU A 115 6.84 -3.33 9.40
C GLU A 115 5.79 -2.22 9.19
N ARG A 116 6.04 -1.34 8.22
CA ARG A 116 5.16 -0.23 7.83
C ARG A 116 4.55 -0.49 6.47
N ILE A 117 3.26 -0.20 6.31
CA ILE A 117 2.55 -0.27 5.03
C ILE A 117 2.52 1.13 4.40
N GLY A 118 2.76 1.20 3.11
CA GLY A 118 2.67 2.44 2.36
C GLY A 118 2.49 2.24 0.86
N LYS A 119 2.87 3.26 0.12
CA LYS A 119 2.78 3.33 -1.34
C LYS A 119 4.17 3.42 -1.97
N ALA A 120 4.35 2.75 -3.09
CA ALA A 120 5.48 2.94 -3.98
C ALA A 120 4.96 3.22 -5.40
N GLY A 121 5.84 3.71 -6.27
CA GLY A 121 5.53 3.96 -7.67
C GLY A 121 6.79 4.24 -8.45
N GLN A 122 6.72 4.12 -9.78
CA GLN A 122 7.87 4.44 -10.66
C GLN A 122 8.29 5.91 -10.55
N HIS A 123 7.36 6.81 -10.20
CA HIS A 123 7.59 8.24 -10.01
C HIS A 123 8.03 8.62 -8.59
N LEU A 124 7.93 7.71 -7.62
CA LEU A 124 8.42 7.93 -6.26
C LEU A 124 9.90 7.55 -6.20
N ILE A 125 10.75 8.48 -6.61
CA ILE A 125 12.16 8.23 -6.90
C ILE A 125 13.01 7.85 -5.67
N ASP A 126 12.62 8.36 -4.50
CA ASP A 126 13.38 8.19 -3.26
C ASP A 126 12.99 6.91 -2.49
N GLY A 127 11.94 6.20 -2.91
CA GLY A 127 11.51 4.95 -2.29
C GLY A 127 10.02 4.87 -2.01
N MET A 128 9.65 3.99 -1.08
CA MET A 128 8.27 3.94 -0.60
C MET A 128 7.98 5.11 0.34
N SER A 129 6.74 5.58 0.30
CA SER A 129 6.19 6.55 1.24
C SER A 129 5.16 5.86 2.15
N PHE A 130 5.20 6.14 3.45
CA PHE A 130 4.25 5.66 4.44
C PHE A 130 3.99 6.70 5.53
N ALA A 131 2.89 6.55 6.28
CA ALA A 131 2.61 7.40 7.42
C ALA A 131 3.28 6.87 8.69
N TYR A 132 3.93 7.74 9.44
CA TYR A 132 4.47 7.43 10.77
C TYR A 132 4.62 8.71 11.59
N ASP A 133 4.21 8.65 12.86
CA ASP A 133 4.33 9.74 13.84
C ASP A 133 3.83 11.11 13.33
N GLY A 134 2.65 11.11 12.69
CA GLY A 134 2.02 12.32 12.15
C GLY A 134 2.62 12.83 10.83
N ARG A 135 3.63 12.16 10.28
CA ARG A 135 4.35 12.57 9.06
C ARG A 135 4.23 11.53 7.94
N GLU A 136 4.46 11.99 6.72
CA GLU A 136 4.80 11.09 5.61
C GLU A 136 6.32 10.87 5.63
N VAL A 137 6.73 9.61 5.74
CA VAL A 137 8.12 9.17 5.84
C VAL A 137 8.48 8.41 4.56
N ILE A 138 9.71 8.60 4.09
CA ILE A 138 10.25 7.92 2.91
C ILE A 138 11.26 6.87 3.37
N CYS A 139 11.18 5.66 2.82
CA CYS A 139 12.21 4.62 3.00
C CYS A 139 12.72 4.13 1.65
N GLY A 140 14.04 4.25 1.44
CA GLY A 140 14.70 3.90 0.19
C GLY A 140 14.86 2.40 -0.04
N SER A 141 14.75 1.55 1.00
CA SER A 141 14.82 0.09 0.88
C SER A 141 13.54 -0.53 1.42
N TYR A 142 12.83 -1.25 0.56
CA TYR A 142 11.47 -1.71 0.84
C TYR A 142 11.11 -2.91 -0.04
N GLU A 143 9.90 -3.40 0.10
CA GLU A 143 9.35 -4.46 -0.74
C GLU A 143 8.01 -4.05 -1.33
N VAL A 144 7.70 -4.55 -2.53
CA VAL A 144 6.42 -4.32 -3.22
C VAL A 144 5.66 -5.64 -3.35
N LEU A 145 4.36 -5.61 -3.09
CA LEU A 145 3.49 -6.77 -3.28
C LEU A 145 3.25 -7.00 -4.77
N GLY A 146 3.65 -8.18 -5.26
CA GLY A 146 3.51 -8.56 -6.65
C GLY A 146 3.01 -10.00 -6.80
N PHE A 147 2.72 -10.39 -8.04
CA PHE A 147 2.19 -11.72 -8.34
C PHE A 147 3.24 -12.80 -8.04
N LEU A 148 2.79 -13.92 -7.47
CA LEU A 148 3.57 -15.13 -7.39
C LEU A 148 3.57 -15.78 -8.78
N ASN A 149 4.59 -15.49 -9.57
CA ASN A 149 4.83 -16.19 -10.85
C ASN A 149 4.95 -17.71 -10.67
#